data_AF-A0A917MJ22-F1
#
_entry.id   AF-A0A917MJ22-F1
#
_cell.length_a   1.000
_cell.length_b   1.000
_cell.length_c   1.000
_cell.angle_alpha   90.00
_cell.angle_beta   90.00
_cell.angle_gamma   90.00
#
_symmetry.space_group_name_H-M   'P 1'
#
loop_
_entity.id
_entity.type
_entity.pdbx_description
1 polymer ?
#
loop_
_entity_poly.entity_id
_entity_poly.type
_entity_poly.pdbx_seq_one_letter_code
_entity_poly.pdbx_strand_id
1 'polypeptide(L)'
;MVEFTLSQLFSTFMNRHATGAVSFHSYPALEAYAAIIGFKTRTSVLRKAAGVFFRLNGFDDLQPPFKSAVDRADNFSPRRNDIAHGIVLRREENDKNLRFFLETSFESRGTGHKATYSLTSREVGYFTDRFVECQDELQELVYTIRARCRASPPKYE
;
A
#
# COMPACT_ATOMS: atom_id res chain seq x y z
N MET A 1 7.74 3.61 -0.27
CA MET A 1 6.81 3.04 0.72
C MET A 1 5.42 2.97 0.09
N VAL A 2 4.81 1.77 0.02
CA VAL A 2 3.51 1.50 -0.63
C VAL A 2 2.42 2.50 -0.22
N GLU A 3 2.32 2.84 1.06
CA GLU A 3 1.32 3.74 1.64
C GLU A 3 1.42 5.16 1.09
N PHE A 4 2.65 5.62 0.82
CA PHE A 4 2.88 6.90 0.19
C PHE A 4 2.43 6.87 -1.28
N THR A 5 2.69 5.79 -2.00
CA THR A 5 2.20 5.66 -3.40
C THR A 5 0.67 5.61 -3.44
N LEU A 6 0.02 4.93 -2.49
CA LEU A 6 -1.44 4.92 -2.37
C LEU A 6 -2.00 6.31 -2.03
N SER A 7 -1.32 7.09 -1.19
CA SER A 7 -1.75 8.47 -0.91
C SER A 7 -1.59 9.38 -2.12
N GLN A 8 -0.55 9.18 -2.93
CA GLN A 8 -0.38 9.88 -4.21
C GLN A 8 -1.50 9.55 -5.21
N LEU A 9 -1.93 8.29 -5.29
CA LEU A 9 -3.11 7.90 -6.09
C LEU A 9 -4.36 8.62 -5.58
N PHE A 10 -4.61 8.59 -4.27
CA PHE A 10 -5.74 9.28 -3.67
C PHE A 10 -5.75 10.77 -4.00
N SER A 11 -4.62 11.46 -3.77
CA SER A 11 -4.44 12.87 -4.15
C SER A 11 -4.71 13.11 -5.63
N THR A 12 -4.21 12.23 -6.50
CA THR A 12 -4.45 12.32 -7.96
C THR A 12 -5.94 12.24 -8.28
N PHE A 13 -6.69 11.35 -7.62
CA PHE A 13 -8.13 11.19 -7.83
C PHE A 13 -8.95 12.39 -7.33
N MET A 14 -8.54 13.00 -6.22
CA MET A 14 -9.26 14.12 -5.62
C MET A 14 -9.02 15.46 -6.31
N ASN A 15 -7.87 15.67 -6.97
CA ASN A 15 -7.48 17.01 -7.43
C ASN A 15 -7.82 17.38 -8.86
N ARG A 16 -8.17 16.41 -9.73
CA ARG A 16 -8.27 16.70 -11.17
C ARG A 16 -9.35 17.74 -11.53
N HIS A 17 -10.32 17.98 -10.66
CA HIS A 17 -11.39 18.96 -10.87
C HIS A 17 -11.15 20.32 -10.21
N ALA A 18 -10.17 20.45 -9.31
CA ALA A 18 -10.08 21.61 -8.43
C ALA A 18 -9.44 22.84 -9.08
N THR A 19 -8.54 22.67 -10.04
CA THR A 19 -7.83 23.78 -10.69
C THR A 19 -7.44 23.39 -12.11
N GLY A 20 -7.59 24.29 -13.09
CA GLY A 20 -7.13 24.05 -14.47
C GLY A 20 -5.61 23.89 -14.63
N ALA A 21 -4.87 23.90 -13.52
CA ALA A 21 -3.50 23.43 -13.44
C ALA A 21 -3.50 22.00 -12.88
N VAL A 22 -2.94 21.05 -13.62
CA VAL A 22 -2.88 19.64 -13.21
C VAL A 22 -1.89 19.44 -12.05
N SER A 23 -2.28 19.89 -10.85
CA SER A 23 -1.53 19.59 -9.62
C SER A 23 -1.94 18.20 -9.13
N PHE A 24 -1.05 17.22 -9.34
CA PHE A 24 -1.26 15.86 -8.86
C PHE A 24 -1.01 15.68 -7.35
N HIS A 25 -0.60 16.76 -6.67
CA HIS A 25 -0.25 16.79 -5.25
C HIS A 25 -1.06 17.88 -4.55
N SER A 26 -2.10 17.46 -3.82
CA SER A 26 -2.79 18.31 -2.85
C SER A 26 -2.36 17.82 -1.49
N TYR A 27 -1.62 18.66 -0.78
CA TYR A 27 -1.24 18.41 0.60
C TYR A 27 -2.47 18.06 1.46
N PRO A 28 -3.60 18.78 1.37
CA PRO A 28 -4.83 18.39 2.08
C PRO A 28 -5.29 16.96 1.78
N ALA A 29 -5.27 16.52 0.52
CA ALA A 29 -5.70 15.17 0.16
C ALA A 29 -4.72 14.09 0.68
N LEU A 30 -3.42 14.38 0.64
CA LEU A 30 -2.39 13.49 1.19
C LEU A 30 -2.54 13.35 2.71
N GLU A 31 -2.73 14.46 3.42
CA GLU A 31 -2.94 14.49 4.87
C GLU A 31 -4.24 13.79 5.26
N ALA A 32 -5.34 14.05 4.56
CA ALA A 32 -6.62 13.40 4.80
C ALA A 32 -6.51 11.88 4.65
N TYR A 33 -5.78 11.39 3.64
CA TYR A 33 -5.54 9.96 3.48
C TYR A 33 -4.66 9.39 4.58
N ALA A 34 -3.61 10.12 4.98
CA ALA A 34 -2.69 9.71 6.03
C ALA A 34 -3.36 9.65 7.42
N ALA A 35 -4.35 10.50 7.67
CA ALA A 35 -5.12 10.51 8.92
C ALA A 35 -5.97 9.24 9.13
N ILE A 36 -6.20 8.43 8.09
CA ILE A 36 -6.96 7.18 8.19
C ILE A 36 -6.06 6.08 8.77
N ILE A 37 -6.27 5.74 10.04
CA ILE A 37 -5.45 4.78 10.79
C ILE A 37 -5.45 3.39 10.10
N GLY A 38 -6.62 2.85 9.76
CA GLY A 38 -6.78 1.50 9.23
C GLY A 38 -6.40 1.37 7.75
N PHE A 39 -5.51 0.42 7.42
CA PHE A 39 -5.12 0.15 6.03
C PHE A 39 -6.32 -0.30 5.16
N LYS A 40 -7.18 -1.20 5.71
CA LYS A 40 -8.43 -1.62 5.04
C LYS A 40 -9.36 -0.44 4.76
N THR A 41 -9.46 0.49 5.70
CA THR A 41 -10.27 1.71 5.51
C THR A 41 -9.67 2.60 4.43
N ARG A 42 -8.34 2.78 4.44
CA ARG A 42 -7.60 3.51 3.40
C ARG A 42 -7.85 2.93 2.01
N THR A 43 -7.70 1.61 1.83
CA THR A 43 -7.95 0.97 0.52
C THR A 43 -9.42 1.02 0.12
N SER A 44 -10.36 0.93 1.06
CA SER A 44 -11.80 1.10 0.77
C SER A 44 -12.13 2.51 0.25
N VAL A 45 -11.62 3.55 0.92
CA VAL A 45 -11.79 4.95 0.48
C VAL A 45 -11.12 5.17 -0.88
N LEU A 46 -9.92 4.64 -1.08
CA LEU A 46 -9.20 4.73 -2.36
C LEU A 46 -9.98 4.08 -3.50
N ARG A 47 -10.56 2.89 -3.29
CA ARG A 47 -11.38 2.19 -4.30
C ARG A 47 -12.62 3.00 -4.68
N LYS A 48 -13.29 3.64 -3.70
CA LYS A 48 -14.44 4.52 -3.97
C LYS A 48 -14.03 5.75 -4.80
N ALA A 49 -12.93 6.41 -4.42
CA ALA A 49 -12.40 7.55 -5.15
C ALA A 49 -12.01 7.18 -6.59
N ALA A 50 -11.35 6.03 -6.77
CA ALA A 50 -10.97 5.51 -8.08
C ALA A 50 -12.19 5.22 -8.98
N GLY A 51 -13.25 4.61 -8.43
CA GLY A 51 -14.46 4.31 -9.21
C GLY A 51 -15.15 5.57 -9.76
N VAL A 52 -15.21 6.64 -8.96
CA VAL A 52 -15.71 7.95 -9.43
C VAL A 52 -14.76 8.55 -10.46
N PHE A 53 -13.47 8.57 -10.15
CA PHE A 53 -12.44 9.16 -11.01
C PHE A 53 -12.40 8.51 -12.40
N PHE A 54 -12.33 7.18 -12.48
CA PHE A 54 -12.23 6.48 -13.76
C PHE A 54 -13.47 6.69 -14.62
N ARG A 55 -14.66 6.65 -14.01
CA ARG A 55 -15.93 6.91 -14.70
C ARG A 55 -15.99 8.32 -15.27
N LEU A 56 -15.69 9.34 -14.46
CA LEU A 56 -15.73 10.74 -14.89
C LEU A 56 -14.70 11.07 -15.97
N ASN A 57 -13.60 10.32 -16.03
CA ASN A 57 -12.51 10.57 -16.97
C ASN A 57 -12.50 9.60 -18.17
N GLY A 58 -13.45 8.67 -18.27
CA GLY A 58 -13.49 7.67 -19.34
C GLY A 58 -12.28 6.71 -19.31
N PHE A 59 -11.74 6.43 -18.14
CA PHE A 59 -10.56 5.58 -17.92
C PHE A 59 -10.94 4.22 -17.32
N ASP A 60 -12.08 3.66 -17.73
CA ASP A 60 -12.59 2.41 -17.16
C ASP A 60 -11.67 1.20 -17.41
N ASP A 61 -10.84 1.26 -18.45
CA ASP A 61 -9.81 0.25 -18.73
C ASP A 61 -8.69 0.21 -17.66
N LEU A 62 -8.54 1.28 -16.87
CA LEU A 62 -7.59 1.32 -15.75
C LEU A 62 -8.17 0.72 -14.45
N GLN A 63 -9.47 0.41 -14.39
CA GLN A 63 -10.07 -0.21 -13.20
C GLN A 63 -9.48 -1.60 -12.87
N PRO A 64 -9.37 -2.55 -13.82
CA PRO A 64 -8.77 -3.84 -13.53
C PRO A 64 -7.33 -3.79 -13.01
N PRO A 65 -6.36 -3.09 -13.65
CA PRO A 65 -5.00 -3.02 -13.13
C PRO A 65 -4.93 -2.30 -11.78
N PHE A 66 -5.75 -1.25 -11.58
CA PHE A 66 -5.86 -0.59 -10.27
C PHE A 66 -6.35 -1.55 -9.17
N LYS A 67 -7.44 -2.29 -9.44
CA LYS A 67 -7.99 -3.25 -8.49
C LYS A 67 -6.94 -4.30 -8.13
N SER A 68 -6.26 -4.86 -9.13
CA SER A 68 -5.19 -5.86 -8.93
C SER A 68 -4.06 -5.33 -8.04
N ALA A 69 -3.57 -4.12 -8.30
CA ALA A 69 -2.50 -3.51 -7.52
C ALA A 69 -2.92 -3.24 -6.07
N VAL A 70 -4.13 -2.71 -5.85
CA VAL A 70 -4.64 -2.43 -4.50
C VAL A 70 -4.92 -3.73 -3.73
N ASP A 71 -5.47 -4.76 -4.38
CA ASP A 71 -5.72 -6.06 -3.73
C ASP A 71 -4.41 -6.72 -3.28
N ARG A 72 -3.33 -6.60 -4.08
CA ARG A 72 -1.99 -7.05 -3.67
C ARG A 72 -1.45 -6.27 -2.47
N ALA A 73 -1.53 -4.94 -2.51
CA ALA A 73 -1.12 -4.10 -1.38
C ALA A 73 -1.88 -4.48 -0.08
N ASP A 74 -3.16 -4.83 -0.21
CA ASP A 74 -4.05 -5.22 0.89
C ASP A 74 -3.73 -6.59 1.49
N ASN A 75 -3.24 -7.53 0.66
CA ASN A 75 -2.78 -8.83 1.13
C ASN A 75 -1.42 -8.76 1.82
N PHE A 76 -0.57 -7.81 1.41
CA PHE A 76 0.79 -7.66 1.92
C PHE A 76 0.91 -6.74 3.13
N SER A 77 -0.03 -5.81 3.33
CA SER A 77 -0.01 -4.85 4.45
C SER A 77 0.13 -5.50 5.85
N PRO A 78 -0.60 -6.58 6.19
CA PRO A 78 -0.43 -7.22 7.50
C PRO A 78 1.00 -7.74 7.70
N ARG A 79 1.57 -8.40 6.68
CA ARG A 79 2.94 -8.94 6.72
C ARG A 79 3.98 -7.84 6.83
N ARG A 80 3.75 -6.68 6.20
CA ARG A 80 4.65 -5.53 6.33
C ARG A 80 4.69 -5.02 7.77
N ASN A 81 3.52 -4.92 8.42
CA ASN A 81 3.44 -4.50 9.82
C ASN A 81 4.06 -5.54 10.77
N ASP A 82 3.83 -6.83 10.51
CA ASP A 82 4.47 -7.93 11.24
C ASP A 82 6.00 -7.83 11.17
N ILE A 83 6.55 -7.54 9.99
CA ILE A 83 7.99 -7.42 9.79
C ILE A 83 8.54 -6.15 10.44
N ALA A 84 7.87 -5.00 10.26
CA ALA A 84 8.32 -3.71 10.77
C ALA A 84 8.27 -3.62 12.30
N HIS A 85 7.36 -4.34 12.94
CA HIS A 85 7.17 -4.34 14.38
C HIS A 85 7.56 -5.67 15.03
N GLY A 86 8.13 -6.61 14.27
CA GLY A 86 8.54 -7.90 14.79
C GLY A 86 9.74 -7.78 15.72
N ILE A 87 9.84 -8.71 16.68
CA ILE A 87 10.97 -8.79 17.61
C ILE A 87 11.88 -9.91 17.15
N VAL A 88 13.17 -9.61 16.97
CA VAL A 88 14.15 -10.64 16.63
C VAL A 88 14.48 -11.44 17.89
N LEU A 89 14.18 -12.73 17.87
CA LEU A 89 14.51 -13.65 18.94
C LEU A 89 15.59 -14.63 18.50
N ARG A 90 16.51 -14.91 19.42
CA ARG A 90 17.48 -16.00 19.31
C ARG A 90 16.84 -17.26 19.87
N ARG A 91 16.77 -18.33 19.09
CA ARG A 91 16.37 -19.66 19.58
C ARG A 91 17.53 -20.63 19.43
N GLU A 92 17.80 -21.36 20.50
CA GLU A 92 18.69 -22.52 20.48
C GLU A 92 17.82 -23.74 20.19
N GLU A 93 17.98 -24.30 19.00
CA GLU A 93 17.40 -25.60 18.66
C GLU A 93 18.49 -26.65 18.84
N ASN A 94 18.09 -27.89 19.18
CA ASN A 94 18.86 -29.01 19.78
C ASN A 94 20.24 -29.42 19.18
N ASP A 95 20.89 -28.62 18.34
CA ASP A 95 22.28 -28.85 17.95
C ASP A 95 22.92 -27.56 17.39
N LYS A 96 23.79 -26.91 18.18
CA LYS A 96 24.89 -25.94 17.89
C LYS A 96 24.72 -24.82 16.84
N ASN A 97 23.60 -24.73 16.13
CA ASN A 97 23.35 -23.77 15.08
C ASN A 97 22.36 -22.72 15.58
N LEU A 98 22.89 -21.57 15.96
CA LEU A 98 22.09 -20.41 16.34
C LEU A 98 21.23 -19.96 15.15
N ARG A 99 19.91 -19.89 15.36
CA ARG A 99 18.97 -19.33 14.38
C ARG A 99 18.24 -18.13 15.00
N PHE A 100 18.17 -17.06 14.21
CA PHE A 100 17.40 -15.88 14.52
C PHE A 100 16.06 -15.96 13.80
N PHE A 101 14.99 -15.63 14.53
CA PHE A 101 13.64 -15.60 14.00
C PHE A 101 13.01 -14.26 14.31
N LEU A 102 12.15 -13.78 13.42
CA LEU A 102 11.38 -12.57 13.63
C LEU A 102 9.99 -12.97 14.13
N GLU A 103 9.71 -12.65 15.39
CA GLU A 103 8.45 -12.96 16.05
C GLU A 103 7.46 -11.80 15.90
N THR A 104 6.25 -12.07 15.42
CA THR A 104 5.26 -11.02 15.13
C THR A 104 4.70 -10.43 16.43
N SER A 105 4.78 -9.11 16.62
CA SER A 105 4.44 -8.45 17.89
C SER A 105 2.95 -8.40 18.25
N PHE A 106 2.06 -8.86 17.37
CA PHE A 106 0.62 -8.86 17.64
C PHE A 106 0.20 -9.89 18.71
N GLU A 107 0.96 -10.95 18.92
CA GLU A 107 0.62 -12.01 19.89
C GLU A 107 1.38 -11.91 21.21
N SER A 108 2.49 -11.16 21.26
CA SER A 108 3.32 -11.03 22.48
C SER A 108 2.83 -9.95 23.45
N ARG A 109 1.78 -9.19 23.09
CA ARG A 109 1.18 -8.17 23.97
C ARG A 109 0.25 -8.80 25.01
N GLY A 110 0.84 -9.37 26.06
CA GLY A 110 0.21 -9.37 27.39
C GLY A 110 -0.12 -10.72 28.04
N THR A 111 0.10 -11.87 27.42
CA THR A 111 -0.39 -13.15 27.97
C THR A 111 0.65 -14.26 28.13
N GLY A 112 1.94 -14.01 27.83
CA GLY A 112 2.95 -15.06 27.86
C GLY A 112 2.72 -16.14 26.79
N HIS A 113 1.82 -15.90 25.83
CA HIS A 113 1.65 -16.76 24.67
C HIS A 113 2.87 -16.61 23.75
N LYS A 114 3.52 -17.75 23.52
CA LYS A 114 4.54 -17.95 22.50
C LYS A 114 3.92 -17.59 21.16
N ALA A 115 4.58 -16.81 20.30
CA ALA A 115 3.95 -16.49 19.02
C ALA A 115 3.69 -17.76 18.24
N THR A 116 2.49 -17.83 17.67
CA THR A 116 1.98 -18.89 16.81
C THR A 116 2.85 -19.05 15.57
N TYR A 117 3.56 -17.99 15.15
CA TYR A 117 4.40 -18.01 13.98
C TYR A 117 5.63 -17.10 14.12
N SER A 118 6.76 -17.53 13.58
CA SER A 118 7.99 -16.74 13.50
C SER A 118 8.53 -16.82 12.08
N LEU A 119 8.91 -15.67 11.53
CA LEU A 119 9.46 -15.55 10.18
C LEU A 119 10.96 -15.88 10.19
N THR A 120 11.39 -16.66 9.21
CA THR A 120 12.81 -16.89 8.90
C THR A 120 13.38 -15.74 8.07
N SER A 121 14.71 -15.61 8.03
CA SER A 121 15.39 -14.63 7.15
C SER A 121 15.00 -14.79 5.68
N ARG A 122 14.78 -16.03 5.23
CA ARG A 122 14.32 -16.32 3.87
C ARG A 122 12.91 -15.78 3.60
N GLU A 123 11.99 -15.96 4.54
CA GLU A 123 10.62 -15.45 4.41
C GLU A 123 10.59 -13.92 4.48
N VAL A 124 11.41 -13.31 5.35
CA VAL A 124 11.57 -11.84 5.39
C VAL A 124 12.08 -11.32 4.05
N GLY A 125 13.09 -11.96 3.46
CA GLY A 125 13.59 -11.64 2.12
C GLY A 125 12.49 -11.74 1.06
N TYR A 126 11.78 -12.87 1.02
CA TYR A 126 10.66 -13.09 0.11
C TYR A 126 9.59 -11.99 0.22
N PHE A 127 9.13 -11.65 1.42
CA PHE A 127 8.11 -10.61 1.59
C PHE A 127 8.65 -9.22 1.24
N THR A 128 9.92 -8.94 1.52
CA THR A 128 10.56 -7.68 1.14
C THR A 128 10.55 -7.50 -0.38
N ASP A 129 10.93 -8.52 -1.14
CA ASP A 129 10.90 -8.49 -2.60
C ASP A 129 9.48 -8.26 -3.11
N ARG A 130 8.48 -8.95 -2.55
CA ARG A 130 7.06 -8.74 -2.89
C ARG A 130 6.56 -7.32 -2.58
N PHE A 131 7.06 -6.69 -1.52
CA PHE A 131 6.71 -5.29 -1.23
C PHE A 131 7.30 -4.33 -2.26
N VAL A 132 8.52 -4.60 -2.74
CA VAL A 132 9.16 -3.81 -3.80
C VAL A 132 8.37 -3.96 -5.11
N GLU A 133 8.08 -5.18 -5.54
CA GLU A 133 7.26 -5.44 -6.73
C GLU A 133 5.91 -4.71 -6.67
N CYS A 134 5.21 -4.81 -5.52
CA CYS A 134 3.93 -4.13 -5.34
C CYS A 134 4.06 -2.60 -5.39
N GLN A 135 5.17 -2.06 -4.87
CA GLN A 135 5.44 -0.63 -4.92
C GLN A 135 5.68 -0.16 -6.37
N ASP A 136 6.46 -0.91 -7.13
CA ASP A 136 6.82 -0.56 -8.51
C ASP A 136 5.58 -0.55 -9.41
N GLU A 137 4.71 -1.55 -9.29
CA GLU A 137 3.43 -1.60 -10.01
C GLU A 137 2.51 -0.42 -9.67
N LEU A 138 2.42 -0.05 -8.39
CA LEU A 138 1.65 1.11 -7.97
C LEU A 138 2.23 2.42 -8.53
N GLN A 139 3.56 2.53 -8.61
CA GLN A 139 4.22 3.69 -9.18
C GLN A 139 4.00 3.78 -10.69
N GLU A 140 4.08 2.66 -11.40
CA GLU A 140 3.76 2.59 -12.83
C GLU A 140 2.32 3.00 -13.09
N LEU A 141 1.39 2.56 -12.25
CA LEU A 141 -0.02 2.96 -12.34
C LEU A 141 -0.21 4.46 -12.10
N VAL A 142 0.46 5.03 -11.09
CA VAL A 142 0.48 6.49 -10.87
C VAL A 142 0.98 7.23 -12.11
N TYR A 143 2.11 6.78 -12.69
CA TYR A 143 2.68 7.39 -13.89
C TYR A 143 1.69 7.33 -15.06
N THR A 144 1.09 6.17 -15.30
CA THR A 144 0.13 5.93 -16.38
C THR A 144 -1.10 6.81 -16.25
N ILE A 145 -1.70 6.87 -15.06
CA ILE A 145 -2.86 7.72 -14.78
C ILE A 145 -2.51 9.19 -15.03
N ARG A 146 -1.38 9.66 -14.50
CA ARG A 146 -0.94 11.05 -14.65
C ARG A 146 -0.65 11.41 -16.11
N ALA A 147 -0.01 10.51 -16.86
CA ALA A 147 0.24 10.68 -18.29
C ALA A 147 -1.06 10.83 -19.07
N ARG A 148 -2.05 9.96 -18.82
CA ARG A 148 -3.38 10.08 -19.44
C ARG A 148 -4.13 11.34 -19.02
N CYS A 149 -4.00 11.76 -17.77
CA CYS A 149 -4.60 13.01 -17.30
C CYS A 149 -4.07 14.23 -18.09
N ARG A 150 -2.77 14.24 -18.40
CA ARG A 150 -2.13 15.30 -19.20
C ARG A 150 -2.56 15.25 -20.66
N ALA A 151 -2.72 14.04 -21.22
CA ALA A 151 -3.13 13.85 -22.61
C ALA A 151 -4.61 14.18 -22.87
N SER A 152 -5.46 14.12 -21.84
CA SER A 152 -6.90 14.39 -21.94
C SER A 152 -7.31 15.47 -20.92
N PRO A 153 -7.06 16.75 -21.20
CA PRO A 153 -7.47 17.82 -20.30
C PRO A 153 -8.99 17.79 -20.07
N PRO A 154 -9.46 18.18 -18.87
CA PRO A 154 -10.89 18.22 -18.58
C PRO A 154 -11.58 19.13 -19.60
N LYS A 155 -12.66 18.61 -20.21
CA LYS A 155 -13.58 19.44 -20.99
C LYS A 155 -14.40 20.23 -19.98
N TYR A 156 -14.16 21.53 -19.86
CA TYR A 156 -15.03 22.41 -19.11
C TYR A 156 -16.32 22.56 -19.91
N GLU A 157 -17.40 21.93 -19.43
CA GLU A 157 -18.78 22.24 -19.86
C GLU A 157 -19.34 23.37 -19.00
#